data_AF-A0A7J4R046-F1
#
_entry.id   AF-A0A7J4R046-F1
#
_cell.length_a   1.000
_cell.length_b   1.000
_cell.length_c   1.000
_cell.angle_alpha   90.00
_cell.angle_beta   90.00
_cell.angle_gamma   90.00
#
_symmetry.space_group_name_H-M   'P 1'
#
loop_
_entity.id
_entity.type
_entity.pdbx_description
1 polymer ?
#
loop_
_entity_poly.entity_id
_entity_poly.type
_entity_poly.pdbx_seq_one_letter_code
_entity_poly.pdbx_strand_id
1 'polypeptide(L)'
;MSEGPLIRTALYDEHVALDGNIVDFHGFELPIWYSNIKAEHIATRKSSGLFDVSHMGTFRFTGQHVRQWLEGVATQKVTEIPVGRCAYTHFLDHDGYIIDDMIFAVVS
;
A
#
# COMPACT_ATOMS: atom_id res chain seq x y z
N MET A 1 -4.44 19.13 -0.21
CA MET A 1 -5.90 19.28 -0.16
C MET A 1 -6.42 18.95 -1.54
N SER A 2 -7.12 17.85 -1.67
CA SER A 2 -7.71 17.38 -2.92
C SER A 2 -8.90 18.27 -3.31
N GLU A 3 -9.14 18.44 -4.61
CA GLU A 3 -10.19 19.34 -5.13
C GLU A 3 -11.57 18.67 -5.26
N GLY A 4 -11.73 17.44 -4.76
CA GLY A 4 -12.93 16.61 -4.91
C GLY A 4 -13.44 16.01 -3.59
N PRO A 5 -14.60 15.33 -3.62
CA PRO A 5 -15.09 14.60 -2.44
C PRO A 5 -14.09 13.51 -2.05
N LEU A 6 -13.79 13.44 -0.74
CA LEU A 6 -12.85 12.46 -0.21
C LEU A 6 -13.46 11.04 -0.22
N ILE A 7 -12.59 10.06 -0.41
CA ILE A 7 -12.92 8.63 -0.40
C ILE A 7 -12.81 8.10 1.03
N ARG A 8 -13.74 7.23 1.42
CA ARG A 8 -13.74 6.55 2.73
C ARG A 8 -13.40 5.08 2.57
N THR A 9 -12.60 4.53 3.48
CA THR A 9 -12.40 3.09 3.58
C THR A 9 -13.60 2.42 4.28
N ALA A 10 -13.67 1.10 4.22
CA ALA A 10 -14.68 0.33 4.93
C ALA A 10 -14.60 0.48 6.47
N LEU A 11 -13.49 1.01 6.99
CA LEU A 11 -13.25 1.20 8.43
C LEU A 11 -13.48 2.64 8.88
N TYR A 12 -13.98 3.53 8.03
CA TYR A 12 -14.16 4.95 8.37
C TYR A 12 -14.97 5.17 9.64
N ASP A 13 -16.13 4.52 9.78
CA ASP A 13 -16.99 4.69 10.95
C ASP A 13 -16.31 4.21 12.25
N GLU A 14 -15.49 3.16 12.16
CA GLU A 14 -14.67 2.68 13.28
C GLU A 14 -13.58 3.69 13.65
N HIS A 15 -12.94 4.30 12.66
CA HIS A 15 -11.94 5.36 12.89
C HIS A 15 -12.55 6.55 13.64
N VAL A 16 -13.76 6.96 13.26
CA VAL A 16 -14.50 8.03 13.94
C VAL A 16 -14.88 7.61 15.36
N ALA A 17 -15.36 6.38 15.55
CA ALA A 17 -15.74 5.87 16.88
C ALA A 17 -14.55 5.73 17.85
N LEU A 18 -13.34 5.55 17.32
CA LEU A 18 -12.08 5.48 18.08
C LEU A 18 -11.38 6.84 18.24
N ASP A 19 -12.08 7.95 17.98
CA ASP A 19 -11.54 9.32 18.05
C ASP A 19 -10.28 9.53 17.17
N GLY A 20 -10.20 8.83 16.04
CA GLY A 20 -9.12 8.96 15.08
C GLY A 20 -9.02 10.39 14.53
N ASN A 21 -7.81 10.93 14.44
CA ASN A 21 -7.57 12.24 13.84
C ASN A 21 -7.65 12.14 12.31
N ILE A 22 -8.88 12.20 11.78
CA ILE A 22 -9.19 12.09 10.35
C ILE A 22 -8.68 13.32 9.59
N VAL A 23 -7.93 13.09 8.52
CA VAL A 23 -7.40 14.11 7.62
C VAL A 23 -7.66 13.75 6.16
N ASP A 24 -7.51 14.73 5.25
CA ASP A 24 -7.36 14.48 3.82
C ASP A 24 -5.95 13.92 3.56
N PHE A 25 -5.88 12.59 3.46
CA PHE A 25 -4.69 11.85 3.08
C PHE A 25 -4.76 11.47 1.61
N HIS A 26 -4.25 12.34 0.74
CA HIS A 26 -4.21 12.13 -0.72
C HIS A 26 -5.57 11.77 -1.35
N GLY A 27 -6.65 12.42 -0.90
CA GLY A 27 -8.00 12.17 -1.39
C GLY A 27 -8.78 11.11 -0.61
N PHE A 28 -8.21 10.58 0.49
CA PHE A 28 -8.92 9.70 1.42
C PHE A 28 -9.13 10.37 2.77
N GLU A 29 -10.26 10.08 3.42
CA GLU A 29 -10.46 10.36 4.84
C GLU A 29 -9.84 9.24 5.68
N LEU A 30 -8.66 9.49 6.24
CA LEU A 30 -7.93 8.51 7.05
C LEU A 30 -7.36 9.13 8.33
N PRO A 31 -7.26 8.35 9.42
CA PRO A 31 -6.64 8.81 10.65
C PRO A 31 -5.12 8.88 10.53
N ILE A 32 -4.52 10.01 10.91
CA ILE A 32 -3.05 10.15 11.00
C ILE A 32 -2.49 9.69 12.36
N TRP A 33 -3.33 9.66 13.41
CA TRP A 33 -3.09 9.07 14.72
C TRP A 33 -4.43 8.96 15.49
N TYR A 34 -4.48 8.20 16.58
CA TYR A 34 -5.64 8.08 17.49
C TYR A 34 -5.34 8.62 18.90
N SER A 35 -4.08 8.56 19.33
CA SER A 35 -3.61 9.03 20.64
C SER A 35 -2.51 10.08 20.49
N ASN A 36 -1.36 9.68 19.95
CA ASN A 36 -0.31 10.56 19.42
C ASN A 36 0.73 9.72 18.66
N ILE A 37 1.36 10.34 17.67
CA ILE A 37 2.32 9.71 16.75
C ILE A 37 3.44 8.97 17.50
N LYS A 38 4.01 9.56 18.55
CA LYS A 38 5.16 8.97 19.27
C LYS A 38 4.76 7.74 20.08
N ALA A 39 3.64 7.81 20.79
CA ALA A 39 3.15 6.69 21.59
C ALA A 39 2.78 5.49 20.71
N GLU A 40 2.10 5.72 19.60
CA GLU A 40 1.73 4.68 18.63
C GLU A 40 2.95 4.03 17.97
N HIS A 41 3.95 4.84 17.60
CA HIS A 41 5.23 4.34 17.11
C HIS A 41 5.91 3.42 18.14
N ILE A 42 5.99 3.86 19.41
CA ILE A 42 6.60 3.06 20.48
C ILE A 42 5.79 1.78 20.75
N ALA A 43 4.46 1.85 20.74
CA ALA A 43 3.59 0.69 20.93
C ALA A 43 3.82 -0.36 19.83
N THR A 44 3.88 0.07 18.57
CA THR A 44 4.16 -0.81 17.42
C THR A 44 5.54 -1.47 17.53
N ARG A 45 6.57 -0.73 17.97
CA ARG A 45 7.93 -1.26 18.13
C ARG A 45 8.09 -2.19 19.32
N LYS A 46 7.34 -1.98 20.40
CA LYS A 46 7.43 -2.78 21.63
C LYS A 46 6.50 -3.98 21.64
N SER A 47 5.42 -3.96 20.85
CA SER A 47 4.42 -5.01 20.83
C SER A 47 3.82 -5.17 19.43
N SER A 48 2.74 -4.45 19.13
CA SER A 48 2.01 -4.56 17.88
C SER A 48 1.33 -3.23 17.54
N GLY A 49 1.03 -3.04 16.27
CA GLY A 49 0.26 -1.91 15.75
C GLY A 49 -0.70 -2.42 14.67
N LEU A 50 -1.89 -1.82 14.62
CA LEU A 50 -2.90 -2.10 13.60
C LEU A 50 -3.04 -0.87 12.72
N PHE A 51 -3.01 -1.07 11.41
CA PHE A 51 -3.04 0.01 10.42
C PHE A 51 -4.11 -0.29 9.36
N ASP A 52 -4.91 0.71 9.02
CA ASP A 52 -5.76 0.67 7.84
C ASP A 52 -4.97 1.14 6.61
N VAL A 53 -4.50 0.18 5.83
CA VAL A 53 -3.80 0.42 4.56
C VAL A 53 -4.69 0.19 3.34
N SER A 54 -6.02 0.16 3.53
CA SER A 54 -6.98 -0.20 2.48
C SER A 54 -7.09 0.84 1.35
N HIS A 55 -6.48 2.01 1.53
CA HIS A 55 -6.35 3.02 0.47
C HIS A 55 -5.32 2.62 -0.60
N MET A 56 -4.42 1.67 -0.31
CA MET A 56 -3.44 1.19 -1.28
C MET A 56 -4.13 0.37 -2.39
N GLY A 57 -3.77 0.67 -3.65
CA GLY A 57 -4.26 -0.07 -4.80
C GLY A 57 -3.86 -1.55 -4.74
N THR A 58 -4.81 -2.44 -5.01
CA THR A 58 -4.56 -3.89 -5.08
C THR A 58 -4.97 -4.40 -6.46
N PHE A 59 -4.02 -5.05 -7.14
CA PHE A 59 -4.23 -5.60 -8.48
C PHE A 59 -3.95 -7.10 -8.50
N ARG A 60 -4.73 -7.85 -9.28
CA ARG A 60 -4.49 -9.27 -9.52
C ARG A 60 -4.36 -9.53 -11.01
N PHE A 61 -3.18 -9.98 -11.41
CA PHE A 61 -2.88 -10.35 -12.79
C PHE A 61 -2.94 -11.88 -12.93
N THR A 62 -3.57 -12.37 -13.98
CA THR A 62 -3.69 -13.81 -14.27
C THR A 62 -3.55 -14.05 -15.77
N GLY A 63 -2.96 -15.17 -16.16
CA GLY A 63 -2.73 -15.53 -17.56
C GLY A 63 -1.38 -16.17 -17.79
N GLN A 64 -1.15 -16.59 -19.02
CA GLN A 64 0.16 -17.06 -19.45
C GLN A 64 1.14 -15.88 -19.47
N HIS A 65 2.38 -16.15 -19.08
CA HIS A 65 3.49 -15.19 -19.16
C HIS A 65 3.38 -13.91 -18.31
N VAL A 66 2.45 -13.82 -17.34
CA VAL A 66 2.31 -12.65 -16.47
C VAL A 66 3.61 -12.27 -15.76
N ARG A 67 4.40 -13.25 -15.34
CA ARG A 67 5.69 -13.00 -14.65
C ARG A 67 6.71 -12.37 -15.59
N GLN A 68 6.81 -12.86 -16.82
CA GLN A 68 7.68 -12.31 -17.85
C GLN A 68 7.25 -10.90 -18.26
N TRP A 69 5.94 -10.66 -18.38
CA TRP A 69 5.41 -9.33 -18.66
C TRP A 69 5.74 -8.35 -17.53
N LEU A 70 5.50 -8.73 -16.27
CA LEU A 70 5.78 -7.87 -15.13
C LEU A 70 7.28 -7.56 -15.02
N GLU A 71 8.15 -8.54 -15.28
CA GLU A 71 9.61 -8.35 -15.35
C GLU A 71 10.03 -7.36 -16.46
N GLY A 72 9.21 -7.17 -17.50
CA GLY A 72 9.47 -6.20 -18.56
C GLY A 72 9.17 -4.74 -18.19
N VAL A 73 8.40 -4.50 -17.13
CA VAL A 73 8.07 -3.14 -16.65
C VAL A 73 8.63 -2.84 -15.27
N ALA A 74 8.98 -3.89 -14.52
CA ALA A 74 9.49 -3.81 -13.17
C ALA A 74 11.02 -3.95 -13.16
N THR A 75 11.66 -3.43 -12.12
CA THR A 75 13.12 -3.57 -11.93
C THR A 75 13.55 -4.91 -11.31
N GLN A 76 12.58 -5.71 -10.84
CA GLN A 76 12.82 -6.98 -10.17
C GLN A 76 12.76 -8.16 -11.15
N LYS A 77 13.58 -9.19 -10.93
CA LYS A 77 13.52 -10.46 -11.69
C LYS A 77 12.35 -11.33 -11.20
N VAL A 78 11.14 -10.97 -11.60
CA VAL A 78 9.86 -11.57 -11.15
C VAL A 78 9.83 -13.08 -11.40
N THR A 79 10.43 -13.56 -12.50
CA THR A 79 10.43 -14.98 -12.87
C THR A 79 11.19 -15.88 -11.88
N GLU A 80 12.10 -15.31 -11.09
CA GLU A 80 12.85 -16.04 -10.05
C GLU A 80 12.13 -16.08 -8.69
N ILE A 81 11.04 -15.32 -8.52
CA ILE A 81 10.29 -15.31 -7.26
C ILE A 81 9.38 -16.56 -7.20
N PRO A 82 9.58 -17.46 -6.22
CA PRO A 82 8.80 -18.69 -6.13
C PRO A 82 7.40 -18.42 -5.58
N VAL A 83 6.49 -19.37 -5.84
CA VAL A 83 5.10 -19.31 -5.34
C VAL A 83 5.09 -19.25 -3.81
N GLY A 84 4.15 -18.47 -3.25
CA GLY A 84 4.03 -18.23 -1.82
C GLY A 84 5.01 -17.20 -1.27
N ARG A 85 5.77 -16.50 -2.14
CA ARG A 85 6.65 -15.40 -1.74
C ARG A 85 6.17 -14.07 -2.29
N CYS A 86 6.64 -13.02 -1.61
CA CYS A 86 6.50 -11.65 -2.05
C CYS A 86 7.88 -11.05 -2.34
N ALA A 87 7.92 -10.06 -3.23
CA ALA A 87 9.11 -9.27 -3.48
C ALA A 87 8.72 -7.80 -3.73
N TYR A 88 9.69 -6.93 -3.51
CA TYR A 88 9.57 -5.49 -3.76
C TYR A 88 10.19 -5.14 -5.11
N THR A 89 9.60 -4.17 -5.79
CA THR A 89 10.06 -3.67 -7.08
C THR A 89 9.71 -2.20 -7.28
N HIS A 90 10.33 -1.60 -8.29
CA HIS A 90 10.04 -0.25 -8.76
C HIS A 90 9.63 -0.30 -10.23
N PHE A 91 8.82 0.66 -10.64
CA PHE A 91 8.48 0.94 -12.02
C PHE A 91 9.19 2.21 -12.46
N LEU A 92 9.86 2.15 -13.61
CA LEU A 92 10.61 3.28 -14.14
C LEU A 92 9.98 3.76 -15.45
N ASP A 93 10.15 5.04 -15.75
CA ASP A 93 9.90 5.55 -17.09
C ASP A 93 11.06 5.20 -18.06
N HIS A 94 10.96 5.69 -19.30
CA HIS A 94 11.95 5.40 -20.33
C HIS A 94 13.33 6.03 -20.09
N ASP A 95 13.42 7.06 -19.23
CA ASP A 95 14.66 7.73 -18.86
C ASP A 95 15.26 7.16 -17.56
N GLY A 96 14.57 6.19 -16.94
CA GLY A 96 15.00 5.52 -15.71
C GLY A 96 14.57 6.22 -14.43
N TYR A 97 13.67 7.22 -14.49
CA TYR A 97 13.10 7.85 -13.30
C TYR A 97 12.01 6.97 -12.68
N ILE A 98 11.94 6.97 -11.35
CA ILE A 98 10.93 6.20 -10.62
C ILE A 98 9.55 6.81 -10.85
N ILE A 99 8.62 5.99 -11.31
CA ILE A 99 7.19 6.32 -11.38
C ILE A 99 6.52 5.92 -10.07
N ASP A 100 6.74 4.68 -9.63
CA ASP A 100 6.09 4.09 -8.45
C ASP A 100 6.84 2.84 -7.96
N ASP A 101 6.45 2.33 -6.81
CA ASP A 101 6.95 1.10 -6.21
C ASP A 101 5.82 0.14 -5.82
N MET A 102 6.14 -1.15 -5.70
CA MET A 102 5.14 -2.16 -5.37
C MET A 102 5.75 -3.37 -4.69
N ILE A 103 5.01 -3.92 -3.72
CA ILE A 103 5.17 -5.30 -3.26
C ILE A 103 4.21 -6.18 -4.05
N PHE A 104 4.72 -7.18 -4.78
CA PHE A 104 3.89 -8.22 -5.39
C PHE A 104 4.04 -9.54 -4.65
N ALA A 105 2.99 -10.36 -4.71
CA ALA A 105 2.97 -11.73 -4.23
C ALA A 105 2.75 -12.70 -5.39
N VAL A 106 3.54 -13.77 -5.44
CA VAL A 106 3.34 -14.86 -6.40
C VAL A 106 2.42 -15.89 -5.74
N VAL A 107 1.15 -15.91 -6.15
CA VAL A 107 0.11 -16.73 -5.51
C VAL A 107 -0.06 -18.12 -6.12
N SER A 108 0.33 -18.31 -7.38
CA SER A 108 0.22 -19.58 -8.13
C SER A 108 1.29 -19.68 -9.21
#